data_AF-A0A0D6LB71-F1
#
_entry.id   AF-A0A0D6LB71-F1
#
_cell.length_a   1.000
_cell.length_b   1.000
_cell.length_c   1.000
_cell.angle_alpha   90.00
_cell.angle_beta   90.00
_cell.angle_gamma   90.00
#
_symmetry.space_group_name_H-M   'P 1'
#
loop_
_entity.id
_entity.type
_entity.pdbx_description
1 polymer ?
#
loop_
_entity_poly.entity_id
_entity_poly.type
_entity_poly.pdbx_seq_one_letter_code
_entity_poly.pdbx_strand_id
1 'polypeptide(L)'
;LVFVPAAPTYSFLRTAVLSLTPGDLKCRLYCNGSACKFCNLFDGPSVVPGLYSTWITDDILAMARPQPFHFENDIIICQFKE
;
A
#
# COMPACT_ATOMS: atom_id res chain seq x y z
N LEU A 1 20.73 0.62 -21.14
CA LEU A 1 19.48 0.98 -20.42
C LEU A 1 19.38 2.51 -20.42
N VAL A 2 18.44 3.08 -21.19
CA VAL A 2 18.23 4.54 -21.19
C VAL A 2 17.31 4.84 -20.01
N PHE A 3 17.86 5.47 -18.97
CA PHE A 3 17.09 5.97 -17.85
C PHE A 3 16.43 7.27 -18.31
N VAL A 4 15.16 7.23 -18.70
CA VAL A 4 14.38 8.45 -18.94
C VAL A 4 13.94 8.93 -17.56
N PRO A 5 14.49 10.06 -17.04
CA PRO A 5 13.99 10.61 -15.79
C PRO A 5 12.55 11.07 -16.07
N ALA A 6 11.58 10.41 -15.45
CA ALA A 6 10.20 10.88 -15.46
C ALA A 6 10.18 12.26 -14.79
N ALA A 7 10.01 13.31 -15.59
CA ALA A 7 9.83 14.64 -15.05
C ALA A 7 8.52 14.67 -14.24
N PRO A 8 8.51 15.23 -13.02
CA PRO A 8 7.29 15.28 -12.24
C PRO A 8 6.26 16.15 -12.97
N THR A 9 5.04 15.64 -13.13
CA THR A 9 3.91 16.37 -13.73
C THR A 9 3.36 17.48 -12.82
N TYR A 10 3.97 17.67 -11.65
CA TYR A 10 3.48 18.54 -10.59
C TYR A 10 4.42 19.72 -10.36
N SER A 11 3.89 20.79 -9.76
CA SER A 11 4.67 21.98 -9.44
C SER A 11 5.88 21.66 -8.55
N PHE A 12 6.93 22.47 -8.66
CA PHE A 12 8.14 22.33 -7.83
C PHE A 12 7.81 22.29 -6.34
N LEU A 13 6.88 23.14 -5.88
CA LEU A 13 6.43 23.17 -4.49
C LEU A 13 5.81 21.83 -4.06
N ARG A 14 4.93 21.24 -4.89
CA ARG A 14 4.33 19.93 -4.58
C ARG A 14 5.40 18.84 -4.57
N THR A 15 6.34 18.88 -5.50
CA THR A 15 7.46 17.93 -5.56
C THR A 15 8.33 18.00 -4.30
N ALA A 16 8.64 19.21 -3.82
CA ALA A 16 9.40 19.42 -2.58
C ALA A 16 8.66 18.91 -1.34
N VAL A 17 7.33 19.13 -1.25
CA VAL A 17 6.54 18.57 -0.14
C VAL A 17 6.55 17.03 -0.20
N LEU A 18 6.31 16.45 -1.38
CA LEU A 18 6.30 14.99 -1.56
C LEU A 18 7.65 14.32 -1.28
N SER A 19 8.77 15.01 -1.52
CA SER A 19 10.10 14.48 -1.22
C SER A 19 10.40 14.46 0.27
N LEU A 20 9.82 15.39 1.04
CA LEU A 20 9.97 15.48 2.49
C LEU A 20 9.01 14.55 3.25
N THR A 21 7.88 14.16 2.65
CA THR A 21 6.91 13.28 3.31
C THR A 21 7.49 11.87 3.51
N PRO A 22 7.45 11.30 4.73
CA PRO A 22 7.89 9.93 5.00
C PRO A 22 7.12 8.91 4.15
N GLY A 23 7.81 7.87 3.66
CA GLY A 23 7.25 6.87 2.74
C GLY A 23 5.93 6.26 3.22
N ASP A 24 5.88 5.84 4.49
CA ASP A 24 4.71 5.19 5.09
C ASP A 24 3.54 6.16 5.37
N LEU A 25 3.79 7.46 5.25
CA LEU A 25 2.76 8.50 5.36
C LEU A 25 2.26 8.97 4.00
N LYS A 26 3.03 8.84 2.92
CA LYS A 26 2.61 9.32 1.59
C LYS A 26 1.25 8.77 1.18
N CYS A 27 1.06 7.46 1.31
CA CYS A 27 -0.20 6.82 0.98
C CYS A 27 -1.34 7.31 1.87
N ARG A 28 -1.14 7.34 3.20
CA ARG A 28 -2.17 7.80 4.15
C ARG A 28 -2.53 9.27 3.95
N LEU A 29 -1.56 10.13 3.66
CA LEU A 29 -1.80 11.57 3.50
C LEU A 29 -2.40 11.94 2.15
N TYR A 30 -2.05 11.22 1.08
CA TYR A 30 -2.42 11.60 -0.29
C TYR A 30 -3.37 10.62 -0.97
N CYS A 31 -3.67 9.47 -0.37
CA CYS A 31 -4.63 8.49 -0.86
C CYS A 31 -5.66 8.19 0.23
N ASN A 32 -6.77 8.92 0.21
CA ASN A 32 -7.96 8.66 1.03
C ASN A 32 -7.78 8.55 2.56
N GLY A 33 -6.69 9.03 3.15
CA GLY A 33 -6.61 9.20 4.60
C GLY A 33 -6.56 7.90 5.40
N SER A 34 -7.25 7.92 6.54
CA SER A 34 -7.59 6.75 7.36
C SER A 34 -8.51 5.76 6.64
N ALA A 35 -9.25 6.21 5.61
CA ALA A 35 -10.10 5.37 4.78
C ALA A 35 -9.35 4.74 3.59
N CYS A 36 -8.02 4.83 3.54
CA CYS A 36 -7.22 4.17 2.51
C CYS A 36 -7.23 2.65 2.70
N LYS A 37 -7.90 1.93 1.79
CA LYS A 37 -7.93 0.45 1.81
C LYS A 37 -6.58 -0.23 1.55
N PHE A 38 -5.59 0.50 1.03
CA PHE A 38 -4.30 -0.08 0.64
C PHE A 38 -3.22 0.04 1.72
N CYS A 39 -3.42 0.92 2.70
CA CYS A 39 -2.38 1.27 3.66
C CYS A 39 -2.82 1.16 5.12
N ASN A 40 -4.12 1.07 5.37
CA ASN A 40 -4.70 0.80 6.69
C ASN A 40 -5.31 -0.60 6.72
N LEU A 41 -5.70 -1.06 7.92
CA LEU A 41 -6.52 -2.26 8.05
C LEU A 41 -7.79 -2.10 7.22
N PHE A 42 -8.10 -3.14 6.47
CA PHE A 42 -9.29 -3.18 5.64
C PHE A 42 -10.25 -4.25 6.16
N ASP A 43 -11.42 -3.81 6.62
CA ASP A 43 -12.47 -4.66 7.19
C ASP A 43 -13.48 -5.16 6.15
N GLY A 44 -13.28 -4.85 4.87
CA GLY A 44 -14.16 -5.27 3.79
C GLY A 44 -13.84 -6.66 3.23
N PRO A 45 -14.54 -7.09 2.17
CA PRO A 45 -14.31 -8.39 1.55
C PRO A 45 -12.90 -8.44 0.96
N SER A 46 -12.08 -9.35 1.45
CA SER A 46 -10.71 -9.59 1.00
C SER A 46 -10.32 -11.03 1.24
N VAL A 47 -9.45 -11.55 0.37
CA VAL A 47 -8.96 -12.93 0.45
C VAL A 47 -8.13 -13.14 1.73
N VAL A 48 -7.28 -12.17 2.04
CA VAL A 48 -6.48 -12.10 3.26
C VAL A 48 -7.18 -11.14 4.23
N PRO A 49 -7.66 -11.63 5.39
CA PRO A 49 -8.34 -10.77 6.37
C PRO A 49 -7.45 -9.62 6.87
N GLY A 50 -8.03 -8.43 7.01
CA GLY A 50 -7.34 -7.24 7.51
C GLY A 50 -6.46 -6.52 6.48
N LEU A 51 -6.32 -7.06 5.27
CA LEU A 51 -5.53 -6.47 4.19
C LEU A 51 -6.30 -6.56 2.86
N TYR A 52 -6.46 -5.43 2.17
CA TYR A 52 -7.13 -5.45 0.88
C TYR A 52 -6.47 -6.44 -0.09
N SER A 53 -7.22 -7.42 -0.56
CA SER A 53 -6.70 -8.45 -1.46
C SER A 53 -7.79 -9.12 -2.30
N THR A 54 -7.44 -9.49 -3.53
CA THR A 54 -8.33 -10.12 -4.51
C THR A 54 -7.55 -11.06 -5.42
N TRP A 55 -8.18 -12.18 -5.80
CA TRP A 55 -7.67 -13.04 -6.87
C TRP A 55 -7.78 -12.31 -8.21
N ILE A 56 -6.71 -12.34 -8.99
CA ILE A 56 -6.67 -11.87 -10.37
C ILE A 56 -6.80 -13.05 -11.32
N THR A 57 -6.14 -14.16 -10.98
CA THR A 57 -6.26 -15.48 -11.60
C THR A 57 -6.32 -16.54 -10.50
N ASP A 58 -6.42 -17.81 -10.88
CA ASP A 58 -6.45 -18.94 -9.94
C ASP A 58 -5.15 -19.07 -9.12
N ASP A 59 -4.06 -18.48 -9.59
CA ASP A 59 -2.71 -18.56 -9.02
C ASP A 59 -2.08 -17.19 -8.69
N ILE A 60 -2.70 -16.08 -9.11
CA ILE A 60 -2.19 -14.72 -8.86
C ILE A 60 -3.12 -13.98 -7.91
N LEU A 61 -2.61 -13.72 -6.70
CA LEU A 61 -3.25 -12.88 -5.69
C LEU A 61 -2.71 -11.44 -5.77
N ALA A 62 -3.59 -10.46 -5.95
CA ALA A 62 -3.26 -9.06 -5.74
C ALA A 62 -3.57 -8.66 -4.29
N MET A 63 -2.59 -8.09 -3.59
CA MET A 63 -2.75 -7.65 -2.21
C MET A 63 -2.13 -6.26 -1.99
N ALA A 64 -2.68 -5.53 -1.02
CA ALA A 64 -2.09 -4.30 -0.53
C ALA A 64 -0.72 -4.57 0.11
N ARG A 65 0.16 -3.56 0.10
CA ARG A 65 1.50 -3.68 0.67
C ARG A 65 1.41 -3.85 2.20
N PRO A 66 1.97 -4.93 2.78
CA PRO A 66 2.06 -5.06 4.23
C PRO A 66 2.87 -3.91 4.87
N GLN A 67 2.47 -3.54 6.07
CA GLN A 67 3.05 -2.47 6.90
C GLN A 67 3.45 -3.10 8.24
N PRO A 68 4.33 -2.48 9.05
CA PRO A 68 4.77 -3.05 10.32
C PRO A 68 3.62 -3.56 11.21
N PHE A 69 2.54 -2.80 11.35
CA PHE A 69 1.37 -3.19 12.15
C PHE A 69 0.65 -4.45 11.63
N HIS A 70 0.76 -4.77 10.33
CA HIS A 70 0.20 -6.01 9.76
C HIS A 70 1.00 -7.25 10.21
N PHE A 71 2.27 -7.08 10.56
CA PHE A 71 3.13 -8.16 11.09
C PHE A 71 2.98 -8.33 12.60
N GLU A 72 2.51 -7.31 13.31
CA GLU A 72 2.14 -7.40 14.72
C GLU A 72 0.82 -8.18 14.90
N ASN A 73 0.01 -8.31 13.85
CA ASN A 73 -1.20 -9.11 13.83
C ASN A 73 -0.92 -10.51 13.26
N ASP A 74 -0.89 -11.52 14.13
CA ASP A 74 -0.65 -12.92 13.76
C ASP A 74 -1.61 -13.47 12.68
N ILE A 75 -2.77 -12.83 12.50
CA ILE A 75 -3.80 -13.23 11.54
C ILE A 75 -3.25 -13.26 10.11
N ILE A 76 -2.44 -12.28 9.70
CA ILE A 76 -1.94 -12.18 8.31
C ILE A 76 -0.77 -13.14 8.11
N ILE A 77 0.17 -13.21 9.04
CA ILE A 77 1.36 -14.07 8.90
C ILE A 77 0.95 -15.54 8.88
N CYS A 78 -0.02 -15.95 9.70
CA CYS A 78 -0.48 -17.34 9.75
C CYS A 78 -1.15 -17.81 8.45
N GLN A 79 -1.61 -16.91 7.55
CA GLN A 79 -2.13 -17.30 6.23
C GLN A 79 -1.04 -17.75 5.25
N PHE A 80 0.23 -17.42 5.51
CA PHE A 80 1.36 -17.73 4.64
C PHE A 80 2.34 -18.73 5.25
N LYS A 81 2.05 -19.25 6.45
CA LYS A 81 2.81 -20.35 7.05
C LYS A 81 2.21 -21.66 6.54
N GLU A 82 3.02 -22.47 5.87
CA GLU A 82 2.69 -23.87 5.55
C GLU A 82 2.56 -24.72 6.82
#